data_AF-A0A1E4IHC4-F1
#
_entry.id   AF-A0A1E4IHC4-F1
#
_cell.length_a   1.000
_cell.length_b   1.000
_cell.length_c   1.000
_cell.angle_alpha   90.00
_cell.angle_beta   90.00
_cell.angle_gamma   90.00
#
_symmetry.space_group_name_H-M   'P 1'
#
loop_
_entity.id
_entity.type
_entity.pdbx_description
1 polymer ?
#
loop_
_entity_poly.entity_id
_entity_poly.type
_entity_poly.pdbx_seq_one_letter_code
_entity_poly.pdbx_strand_id
1 'polypeptide(L)'
;MSDYRVRISVRNARLLRAIEQAGHRPGAQFAEEVGISYSGALLPYFNLTRSPLPPDGLLRECAWALCDFLNASPSDLWSDAQLQPLARNHSTIELDADNVQALVGGAPVDPLRLATQAQAGRIIEDAIDSLTEREAYVIRERFFSETTLADLSERIGLTRERVRQIEKKALRKLRHVSRIPRELAGIADVIGGAVDA
;
A
#
# COMPACT_ATOMS: atom_id res chain seq x y z
N MET A 1 -17.01 9.32 -30.47
CA MET A 1 -18.32 8.70 -30.12
C MET A 1 -18.05 7.77 -28.96
N SER A 2 -18.93 7.72 -27.96
CA SER A 2 -18.77 6.82 -26.81
C SER A 2 -19.27 5.43 -27.17
N ASP A 3 -18.36 4.56 -27.58
CA ASP A 3 -18.70 3.22 -28.08
C ASP A 3 -18.83 2.17 -26.96
N TYR A 4 -18.43 2.50 -25.73
CA TYR A 4 -18.37 1.58 -24.61
C TYR A 4 -19.17 2.08 -23.41
N ARG A 5 -19.93 1.19 -22.78
CA ARG A 5 -20.60 1.42 -21.49
C ARG A 5 -19.90 0.63 -20.39
N VAL A 6 -19.23 1.35 -19.48
CA VAL A 6 -18.45 0.77 -18.39
C VAL A 6 -19.20 0.90 -17.08
N ARG A 7 -19.34 -0.22 -16.34
CA ARG A 7 -19.88 -0.25 -14.97
C ARG A 7 -18.75 -0.38 -13.96
N ILE A 8 -18.59 0.60 -13.09
CA ILE A 8 -17.65 0.58 -11.97
C ILE A 8 -18.41 0.17 -10.72
N SER A 9 -17.95 -0.86 -10.01
CA SER A 9 -18.55 -1.31 -8.75
C SER A 9 -17.55 -1.27 -7.62
N VAL A 10 -17.97 -0.76 -6.47
CA VAL A 10 -17.21 -0.73 -5.23
C VAL A 10 -17.64 -1.92 -4.36
N ARG A 11 -16.67 -2.66 -3.85
CA ARG A 11 -16.88 -3.82 -2.97
C ARG A 11 -15.95 -3.81 -1.77
N ASN A 12 -16.31 -4.55 -0.72
CA ASN A 12 -15.47 -4.72 0.47
C ASN A 12 -14.28 -5.64 0.18
N ALA A 13 -13.14 -5.04 -0.19
CA ALA A 13 -11.91 -5.78 -0.46
C ALA A 13 -11.32 -6.50 0.77
N ARG A 14 -11.51 -5.96 1.99
CA ARG A 14 -10.99 -6.57 3.23
C ARG A 14 -11.69 -7.90 3.51
N LEU A 15 -13.02 -7.88 3.53
CA LEU A 15 -13.83 -9.08 3.72
C LEU A 15 -13.60 -10.11 2.61
N LEU A 16 -13.51 -9.69 1.35
CA LEU A 16 -13.23 -10.62 0.23
C LEU A 16 -11.88 -11.33 0.42
N ARG A 17 -10.82 -10.59 0.74
CA ARG A 17 -9.49 -11.16 0.97
C ARG A 17 -9.46 -12.08 2.18
N ALA A 18 -10.13 -11.72 3.27
CA ALA A 18 -10.19 -12.55 4.47
C ALA A 18 -10.83 -13.92 4.18
N ILE A 19 -11.90 -13.94 3.40
CA ILE A 19 -12.57 -15.19 2.98
C ILE A 19 -11.64 -16.03 2.09
N GLU A 20 -10.96 -15.41 1.13
CA GLU A 20 -10.02 -16.10 0.24
C GLU A 20 -8.82 -16.67 1.01
N GLN A 21 -8.29 -15.92 1.98
CA GLN A 21 -7.19 -16.36 2.84
C GLN A 21 -7.59 -17.50 3.78
N ALA A 22 -8.86 -17.56 4.19
CA ALA A 22 -9.42 -18.68 4.91
C ALA A 22 -9.67 -19.92 4.01
N GLY A 23 -9.42 -19.82 2.69
CA GLY A 23 -9.56 -20.93 1.74
C GLY A 23 -10.97 -21.10 1.17
N HIS A 24 -11.88 -20.15 1.43
CA HIS A 24 -13.27 -20.21 0.95
C HIS A 24 -13.46 -19.35 -0.30
N ARG A 25 -14.51 -19.66 -1.07
CA ARG A 25 -14.94 -18.83 -2.20
C ARG A 25 -16.05 -17.88 -1.76
N PRO A 26 -15.92 -16.55 -1.95
CA PRO A 26 -16.98 -15.60 -1.64
C PRO A 26 -18.27 -15.93 -2.41
N GLY A 27 -19.36 -16.20 -1.70
CA GLY A 27 -20.63 -16.55 -2.35
C GLY A 27 -21.67 -17.14 -1.41
N ALA A 28 -22.70 -17.74 -1.99
CA ALA A 28 -23.81 -18.32 -1.24
C ALA A 28 -23.40 -19.55 -0.40
N GLN A 29 -22.49 -20.38 -0.92
CA GLN A 29 -21.95 -21.55 -0.20
C GLN A 29 -21.24 -21.13 1.08
N PHE A 30 -20.33 -20.14 0.99
CA PHE A 30 -19.68 -19.59 2.18
C PHE A 30 -20.68 -18.99 3.18
N ALA A 31 -21.73 -18.32 2.71
CA ALA A 31 -22.76 -17.79 3.60
C ALA A 31 -23.49 -18.91 4.38
N GLU A 32 -23.75 -20.04 3.72
CA GLU A 32 -24.35 -21.22 4.34
C GLU A 32 -23.43 -21.86 5.39
N GLU A 33 -22.13 -21.97 5.09
CA GLU A 33 -21.11 -22.48 6.02
C GLU A 33 -20.99 -21.61 7.28
N VAL A 34 -21.10 -20.29 7.14
CA VAL A 34 -21.10 -19.33 8.27
C VAL A 34 -22.45 -19.34 9.00
N GLY A 35 -23.51 -19.88 8.39
CA GLY A 35 -24.87 -19.88 8.96
C GLY A 35 -25.61 -18.55 8.80
N ILE A 36 -25.28 -17.74 7.79
CA ILE A 36 -25.91 -16.44 7.52
C ILE A 36 -26.59 -16.38 6.15
N SER A 37 -27.56 -15.49 6.00
CA SER A 37 -28.21 -15.28 4.70
C SER A 37 -27.27 -14.62 3.70
N TYR A 38 -27.10 -15.23 2.53
CA TYR A 38 -26.32 -14.63 1.43
C TYR A 38 -26.90 -13.29 0.98
N SER A 39 -28.15 -13.26 0.54
CA SER A 39 -28.81 -12.05 0.03
C SER A 39 -29.13 -11.06 1.14
N GLY A 40 -29.49 -11.56 2.33
CA GLY A 40 -29.95 -10.77 3.46
C GLY A 40 -28.83 -10.16 4.30
N ALA A 41 -27.64 -10.77 4.35
CA ALA A 41 -26.54 -10.34 5.21
C ALA A 41 -25.22 -10.20 4.45
N LEU A 42 -24.70 -11.28 3.85
CA LEU A 42 -23.36 -11.28 3.27
C LEU A 42 -23.21 -10.34 2.06
N LEU A 43 -24.17 -10.36 1.14
CA LEU A 43 -24.15 -9.54 -0.08
C LEU A 43 -24.19 -8.03 0.23
N PRO A 44 -25.03 -7.52 1.15
CA PRO A 44 -24.93 -6.14 1.64
C PRO A 44 -23.56 -5.75 2.20
N TYR A 45 -22.87 -6.66 2.91
CA TYR A 45 -21.52 -6.40 3.41
C TYR A 45 -20.48 -6.36 2.29
N PHE A 46 -20.58 -7.23 1.29
CA PHE A 46 -19.74 -7.15 0.09
C PHE A 46 -19.96 -5.87 -0.70
N ASN A 47 -21.21 -5.42 -0.79
CA ASN A 47 -21.56 -4.22 -1.54
C ASN A 47 -21.40 -2.93 -0.73
N LEU A 48 -20.96 -3.01 0.53
CA LEU A 48 -20.82 -1.87 1.45
C LEU A 48 -22.13 -1.07 1.60
N THR A 49 -23.29 -1.70 1.40
CA THR A 49 -24.60 -1.05 1.54
C THR A 49 -25.19 -1.21 2.93
N ARG A 50 -24.50 -1.93 3.82
CA ARG A 50 -24.89 -2.11 5.22
C ARG A 50 -23.66 -2.05 6.13
N SER A 51 -23.79 -1.31 7.22
CA SER A 51 -22.80 -1.30 8.29
C SER A 51 -22.91 -2.55 9.19
N PRO A 52 -21.77 -3.16 9.59
CA PRO A 52 -21.74 -4.22 10.61
C PRO A 52 -22.14 -3.71 12.00
N LEU A 53 -22.05 -2.40 12.24
CA LEU A 53 -22.40 -1.71 13.48
C LEU A 53 -23.69 -0.87 13.26
N PRO A 54 -24.81 -1.17 13.93
CA PRO A 54 -25.94 -0.27 14.04
C PRO A 54 -25.60 0.96 14.92
N PRO A 55 -26.52 1.94 15.03
CA PRO A 55 -26.33 3.14 15.85
C PRO A 55 -26.11 2.87 17.35
N ASP A 56 -26.47 1.69 17.83
CA ASP A 56 -26.23 1.23 19.21
C ASP A 56 -24.76 0.85 19.48
N GLY A 57 -23.94 0.76 18.42
CA GLY A 57 -22.52 0.43 18.51
C GLY A 57 -22.24 -1.05 18.78
N LEU A 58 -23.25 -1.91 18.85
CA LEU A 58 -23.07 -3.34 19.05
C LEU A 58 -22.92 -4.06 17.71
N LEU A 59 -22.06 -5.05 17.64
CA LEU A 59 -21.88 -5.78 16.38
C LEU A 59 -23.13 -6.62 16.06
N ARG A 60 -23.65 -6.49 14.83
CA ARG A 60 -24.77 -7.32 14.38
C ARG A 60 -24.39 -8.80 14.46
N GLU A 61 -25.34 -9.66 14.82
CA GLU A 61 -25.12 -11.12 14.91
C GLU A 61 -24.50 -11.72 13.64
N CYS A 62 -24.99 -11.32 12.46
CA CYS A 62 -24.42 -11.81 11.19
C CYS A 62 -22.98 -11.33 10.95
N ALA A 63 -22.63 -10.13 11.43
CA ALA A 63 -21.26 -9.65 11.35
C ALA A 63 -20.37 -10.37 12.37
N TRP A 64 -20.93 -10.74 13.53
CA TRP A 64 -20.22 -11.45 14.59
C TRP A 64 -19.88 -12.87 14.13
N ALA A 65 -20.85 -13.56 13.52
CA ALA A 65 -20.64 -14.87 12.93
C ALA A 65 -19.51 -14.86 11.86
N LEU A 66 -19.39 -13.77 11.08
CA LEU A 66 -18.29 -13.62 10.13
C LEU A 66 -16.93 -13.44 10.82
N CYS A 67 -16.87 -12.62 11.87
CA CYS A 67 -15.66 -12.44 12.66
C CYS A 67 -15.23 -13.75 13.33
N ASP A 68 -16.16 -14.47 13.93
CA ASP A 68 -15.93 -15.74 14.61
C ASP A 68 -15.43 -16.82 13.63
N PHE A 69 -16.14 -16.99 12.51
CA PHE A 69 -15.78 -17.98 11.49
C PHE A 69 -14.43 -17.70 10.84
N LEU A 70 -14.13 -16.44 10.52
CA LEU A 70 -12.87 -16.04 9.89
C LEU A 70 -11.74 -15.84 10.91
N ASN A 71 -12.01 -16.02 12.20
CA ASN A 71 -11.09 -15.72 13.30
C ASN A 71 -10.44 -14.33 13.16
N ALA A 72 -11.27 -13.32 12.88
CA ALA A 72 -10.85 -11.97 12.55
C ALA A 72 -11.59 -10.94 13.41
N SER A 73 -10.95 -9.81 13.71
CA SER A 73 -11.61 -8.70 14.39
C SER A 73 -12.47 -7.88 13.41
N PRO A 74 -13.46 -7.11 13.90
CA PRO A 74 -14.26 -6.23 13.04
C PRO A 74 -13.41 -5.25 12.21
N SER A 75 -12.31 -4.75 12.77
CA SER A 75 -11.37 -3.85 12.09
C SER A 75 -10.57 -4.53 10.96
N ASP A 76 -10.43 -5.85 11.00
CA ASP A 76 -9.78 -6.62 9.93
C ASP A 76 -10.70 -6.75 8.72
N LEU A 77 -12.01 -6.92 8.96
CA LEU A 77 -13.02 -7.13 7.92
C LEU A 77 -13.63 -5.82 7.37
N TRP A 78 -13.66 -4.76 8.17
CA TRP A 78 -14.16 -3.44 7.78
C TRP A 78 -13.22 -2.33 8.25
N SER A 79 -12.98 -1.31 7.43
CA SER A 79 -12.32 -0.08 7.86
C SER A 79 -13.32 0.89 8.48
N ASP A 80 -12.83 1.86 9.25
CA ASP A 80 -13.66 2.92 9.84
C ASP A 80 -14.46 3.68 8.76
N ALA A 81 -13.86 3.91 7.59
CA ALA A 81 -14.53 4.53 6.46
C ALA A 81 -15.68 3.68 5.88
N GLN A 82 -15.62 2.35 6.02
CA GLN A 82 -16.64 1.41 5.54
C GLN A 82 -17.81 1.24 6.52
N LEU A 83 -17.70 1.76 7.75
CA LEU A 83 -18.80 1.76 8.72
C LEU A 83 -19.95 2.69 8.29
N GLN A 84 -19.68 3.64 7.39
CA GLN A 84 -20.70 4.42 6.74
C GLN A 84 -21.15 3.71 5.45
N PRO A 85 -22.40 3.21 5.37
CA PRO A 85 -22.86 2.48 4.21
C PRO A 85 -23.00 3.39 2.98
N LEU A 86 -22.65 2.86 1.82
CA LEU A 86 -22.83 3.52 0.53
C LEU A 86 -24.31 3.53 0.13
N ALA A 87 -24.82 4.68 -0.29
CA ALA A 87 -26.15 4.79 -0.88
C ALA A 87 -26.26 4.04 -2.22
N ARG A 88 -25.18 4.06 -3.01
CA ARG A 88 -25.03 3.28 -4.25
C ARG A 88 -23.60 2.76 -4.35
N ASN A 89 -23.46 1.48 -4.65
CA ASN A 89 -22.17 0.79 -4.73
C ASN A 89 -21.63 0.68 -6.17
N HIS A 90 -22.28 1.28 -7.16
CA HIS A 90 -21.83 1.24 -8.54
C HIS A 90 -22.23 2.51 -9.29
N SER A 91 -21.46 2.82 -10.33
CA SER A 91 -21.75 3.86 -11.31
C SER A 91 -21.53 3.30 -12.71
N THR A 92 -22.23 3.88 -13.68
CA THR A 92 -22.08 3.54 -15.09
C THR A 92 -21.68 4.78 -15.84
N ILE A 93 -20.63 4.69 -16.65
CA ILE A 93 -20.11 5.78 -17.47
C ILE A 93 -19.96 5.30 -18.92
N GLU A 94 -20.13 6.20 -19.87
CA GLU A 94 -19.89 5.92 -21.29
C GLU A 94 -18.52 6.49 -21.69
N LEU A 95 -17.73 5.68 -22.38
CA LEU A 95 -16.34 5.97 -22.73
C LEU A 95 -16.07 5.58 -24.18
N ASP A 96 -15.05 6.17 -24.77
CA ASP A 96 -14.45 5.77 -26.05
C ASP A 96 -13.36 4.70 -25.82
N ALA A 97 -12.83 4.15 -26.93
CA ALA A 97 -11.84 3.08 -26.90
C ALA A 97 -10.56 3.48 -26.12
N ASP A 98 -10.09 4.71 -26.33
CA ASP A 98 -8.85 5.22 -25.73
C ASP A 98 -8.98 5.32 -24.20
N ASN A 99 -10.10 5.86 -23.71
CA ASN A 99 -10.33 5.97 -22.26
C ASN A 99 -10.59 4.62 -21.59
N VAL A 100 -11.19 3.64 -22.30
CA VAL A 100 -11.35 2.27 -21.78
C VAL A 100 -10.00 1.60 -21.60
N GLN A 101 -9.09 1.74 -22.57
CA GLN A 101 -7.75 1.16 -22.49
C GLN A 101 -6.97 1.72 -21.30
N ALA A 102 -7.09 3.02 -21.02
CA ALA A 102 -6.47 3.65 -19.86
C ALA A 102 -7.01 3.14 -18.50
N LEU A 103 -8.29 2.72 -18.44
CA LEU A 103 -8.91 2.18 -17.23
C LEU A 103 -8.48 0.72 -16.97
N VAL A 104 -8.31 -0.08 -18.01
CA VAL A 104 -8.03 -1.53 -17.92
C VAL A 104 -6.53 -1.82 -17.77
N GLY A 105 -5.67 -1.04 -18.43
CA GLY A 105 -4.23 -1.34 -18.50
C GLY A 105 -3.41 -1.02 -17.25
N GLY A 106 -4.03 -0.49 -16.18
CA GLY A 106 -3.31 0.38 -15.25
C GLY A 106 -2.88 1.65 -15.99
N ALA A 107 -2.54 2.73 -15.27
CA ALA A 107 -2.12 3.97 -15.91
C ALA A 107 -1.10 3.65 -17.02
N PRO A 108 -1.28 4.15 -18.27
CA PRO A 108 -0.27 3.98 -19.30
C PRO A 108 1.04 4.39 -18.67
N VAL A 109 2.03 3.52 -18.77
CA VAL A 109 3.33 3.75 -18.16
C VAL A 109 3.87 5.01 -18.82
N ASP A 110 3.66 6.14 -18.15
CA ASP A 110 3.97 7.45 -18.70
C ASP A 110 5.46 7.45 -18.99
N PRO A 111 5.88 7.57 -20.26
CA PRO A 111 7.29 7.58 -20.61
C PRO A 111 8.06 8.66 -19.83
N LEU A 112 7.39 9.77 -19.50
CA LEU A 112 7.95 10.81 -18.64
C LEU A 112 8.17 10.29 -17.23
N ARG A 113 7.21 9.57 -16.64
CA ARG A 113 7.34 8.96 -15.31
C ARG A 113 8.43 7.89 -15.25
N LEU A 114 8.59 7.06 -16.29
CA LEU A 114 9.71 6.12 -16.39
C LEU A 114 11.05 6.84 -16.50
N ALA A 115 11.12 7.87 -17.34
CA ALA A 115 12.32 8.69 -17.47
C ALA A 115 12.67 9.37 -16.15
N THR A 116 11.68 9.91 -15.42
CA THR A 116 11.86 10.50 -14.09
C THR A 116 12.32 9.47 -13.06
N GLN A 117 11.76 8.26 -13.04
CA GLN A 117 12.20 7.19 -12.14
C GLN A 117 13.62 6.70 -12.45
N ALA A 118 13.94 6.50 -13.73
CA ALA A 118 15.28 6.13 -14.17
C ALA A 118 16.30 7.23 -13.86
N GLN A 119 15.92 8.49 -14.04
CA GLN A 119 16.71 9.66 -13.66
C GLN A 119 16.94 9.69 -12.15
N ALA A 120 15.89 9.52 -11.34
CA ALA A 120 15.99 9.46 -9.88
C ALA A 120 16.90 8.32 -9.39
N GLY A 121 16.86 7.15 -10.04
CA GLY A 121 17.75 6.03 -9.75
C GLY A 121 19.23 6.38 -9.96
N ARG A 122 19.59 6.90 -11.14
CA ARG A 122 20.98 7.31 -11.48
C ARG A 122 21.53 8.34 -10.49
N ILE A 123 20.67 9.26 -10.11
CA ILE A 123 20.97 10.32 -9.17
C ILE A 123 21.30 9.81 -7.77
N ILE A 124 20.53 8.82 -7.32
CA ILE A 124 20.74 8.19 -6.02
C ILE A 124 22.06 7.42 -6.06
N GLU A 125 22.35 6.75 -7.18
CA GLU A 125 23.64 6.09 -7.42
C GLU A 125 24.80 7.09 -7.36
N ASP A 126 24.74 8.19 -8.12
CA ASP A 126 25.77 9.25 -8.13
C ASP A 126 25.98 9.86 -6.73
N ALA A 127 24.89 10.08 -5.99
CA ALA A 127 24.96 10.60 -4.63
C ALA A 127 25.62 9.61 -3.67
N ILE A 128 25.34 8.30 -3.81
CA ILE A 128 25.98 7.24 -3.03
C ILE A 128 27.46 7.11 -3.41
N ASP A 129 27.81 7.23 -4.69
CA ASP A 129 29.19 7.16 -5.18
C ASP A 129 30.05 8.36 -4.74
N SER A 130 29.42 9.48 -4.38
CA SER A 130 30.11 10.62 -3.77
C SER A 130 30.54 10.40 -2.31
N LEU A 131 30.03 9.35 -1.66
CA LEU A 131 30.41 8.97 -0.29
C LEU A 131 31.78 8.27 -0.29
N THR A 132 32.36 8.08 0.90
CA THR A 132 33.53 7.19 0.98
C THR A 132 33.10 5.75 0.72
N GLU A 133 34.00 4.92 0.20
CA GLU A 133 33.71 3.50 -0.10
C GLU A 133 33.03 2.76 1.06
N ARG A 134 33.47 3.01 2.30
CA ARG A 134 32.89 2.42 3.52
C ARG A 134 31.49 2.97 3.85
N GLU A 135 31.23 4.24 3.57
CA GLU A 135 29.92 4.87 3.77
C GLU A 135 28.92 4.37 2.71
N ALA A 136 29.33 4.33 1.43
CA ALA A 136 28.53 3.81 0.33
C ALA A 136 28.16 2.33 0.54
N TYR A 137 29.13 1.50 0.96
CA TYR A 137 28.91 0.09 1.27
C TYR A 137 27.85 -0.10 2.37
N VAL A 138 27.96 0.64 3.47
CA VAL A 138 26.97 0.57 4.56
C VAL A 138 25.58 1.00 4.09
N ILE A 139 25.47 2.05 3.28
CA ILE A 139 24.17 2.50 2.74
C ILE A 139 23.56 1.47 1.78
N ARG A 140 24.35 0.88 0.88
CA ARG A 140 23.87 -0.14 -0.06
C ARG A 140 23.32 -1.36 0.66
N GLU A 141 24.10 -1.93 1.59
CA GLU A 141 23.70 -3.14 2.32
C GLU A 141 22.46 -2.91 3.21
N ARG A 142 22.35 -1.73 3.83
CA ARG A 142 21.24 -1.40 4.74
C ARG A 142 19.93 -1.08 4.01
N PHE A 143 19.99 -0.38 2.88
CA PHE A 143 18.80 0.16 2.22
C PHE A 143 18.43 -0.54 0.90
N PHE A 144 19.37 -1.19 0.22
CA PHE A 144 19.09 -1.93 -1.04
C PHE A 144 19.02 -3.45 -0.84
N SER A 145 19.65 -3.97 0.22
CA SER A 145 19.63 -5.40 0.56
C SER A 145 18.95 -5.69 1.90
N GLU A 146 18.36 -4.66 2.54
CA GLU A 146 17.62 -4.74 3.81
C GLU A 146 18.37 -5.45 4.97
N THR A 147 19.71 -5.47 4.92
CA THR A 147 20.54 -6.17 5.91
C THR A 147 20.45 -5.48 7.26
N THR A 148 20.40 -6.22 8.37
CA THR A 148 20.37 -5.61 9.71
C THR A 148 21.72 -5.01 10.11
N LEU A 149 21.73 -4.06 11.05
CA LEU A 149 22.99 -3.52 11.61
C LEU A 149 23.84 -4.62 12.26
N ALA A 150 23.22 -5.66 12.82
CA ALA A 150 23.92 -6.77 13.47
C ALA A 150 24.66 -7.60 12.42
N ASP A 151 23.96 -8.06 11.38
CA ASP A 151 24.53 -8.90 10.33
C ASP A 151 25.62 -8.15 9.56
N LEU A 152 25.39 -6.86 9.28
CA LEU A 152 26.38 -6.02 8.62
C LEU A 152 27.61 -5.79 9.50
N SER A 153 27.43 -5.63 10.82
CA SER A 153 28.53 -5.44 11.77
C SER A 153 29.44 -6.67 11.88
N GLU A 154 28.86 -7.87 11.80
CA GLU A 154 29.59 -9.13 11.76
C GLU A 154 30.39 -9.27 10.46
N ARG A 155 29.77 -9.01 9.31
CA ARG A 155 30.43 -9.10 7.98
C ARG A 155 31.65 -8.21 7.83
N ILE A 156 31.62 -6.99 8.39
CA ILE A 156 32.73 -6.03 8.27
C ILE A 156 33.65 -5.97 9.49
N GLY A 157 33.42 -6.82 10.50
CA GLY A 157 34.23 -6.90 11.71
C GLY A 157 34.23 -5.61 12.55
N LEU A 158 33.11 -4.89 12.59
CA LEU A 158 32.94 -3.67 13.39
C LEU A 158 31.87 -3.87 14.46
N THR A 159 31.86 -3.02 15.48
CA THR A 159 30.75 -3.02 16.44
C THR A 159 29.48 -2.45 15.79
N ARG A 160 28.30 -2.94 16.21
CA ARG A 160 27.00 -2.42 15.78
C ARG A 160 26.90 -0.89 15.88
N GLU A 161 27.39 -0.33 16.98
CA GLU A 161 27.39 1.11 17.20
C GLU A 161 28.29 1.85 16.20
N ARG A 162 29.43 1.26 15.82
CA ARG A 162 30.30 1.84 14.80
C ARG A 162 29.63 1.85 13.43
N VAL A 163 28.92 0.79 13.06
CA VAL A 163 28.13 0.74 11.81
C VAL A 163 27.03 1.81 11.83
N ARG A 164 26.31 1.95 12.95
CA ARG A 164 25.28 3.00 13.13
C ARG A 164 25.85 4.42 12.97
N GLN A 165 27.04 4.67 13.49
CA GLN A 165 27.71 5.96 13.33
C GLN A 165 28.08 6.25 11.87
N ILE A 166 28.56 5.24 11.14
CA ILE A 166 28.87 5.35 9.71
C ILE A 166 27.59 5.63 8.92
N GLU A 167 26.51 4.89 9.18
CA GLU A 167 25.19 5.10 8.58
C GLU A 167 24.69 6.54 8.80
N LYS A 168 24.67 7.01 10.06
CA LYS A 168 24.22 8.37 10.39
C LYS A 168 25.08 9.44 9.72
N LYS A 169 26.39 9.22 9.62
CA LYS A 169 27.31 10.15 8.95
C LYS A 169 27.07 10.19 7.44
N ALA A 170 26.85 9.04 6.81
CA ALA A 170 26.52 8.92 5.39
C ALA A 170 25.18 9.60 5.07
N LEU A 171 24.12 9.31 5.84
CA LEU A 171 22.81 9.97 5.68
C LEU A 171 22.91 11.49 5.85
N ARG A 172 23.70 11.98 6.81
CA ARG A 172 23.91 13.42 6.97
C ARG A 172 24.59 14.05 5.75
N LYS A 173 25.53 13.35 5.11
CA LYS A 173 26.19 13.81 3.88
C LYS A 173 25.24 13.82 2.69
N LEU A 174 24.40 12.80 2.55
CA LEU A 174 23.38 12.72 1.50
C LEU A 174 22.30 13.80 1.64
N ARG A 175 22.00 14.26 2.86
CA ARG A 175 21.03 15.35 3.13
C ARG A 175 21.56 16.77 2.87
N HIS A 176 22.84 16.97 2.61
CA HIS A 176 23.41 18.32 2.52
C HIS A 176 23.31 18.89 1.08
N VAL A 177 22.47 19.92 0.91
CA VAL A 177 22.13 20.58 -0.37
C VAL A 177 23.34 20.96 -1.23
N SER A 178 24.48 21.32 -0.64
CA SER A 178 25.71 21.68 -1.39
C SER A 178 26.43 20.51 -2.09
N ARG A 179 26.06 19.26 -1.82
CA ARG A 179 26.61 18.05 -2.47
C ARG A 179 25.62 17.34 -3.37
N ILE A 180 24.38 17.81 -3.38
CA ILE A 180 23.32 17.37 -4.26
C ILE A 180 23.48 18.24 -5.53
N PRO A 181 23.85 17.68 -6.70
CA PRO A 181 23.85 18.41 -7.97
C PRO A 181 22.60 19.30 -8.10
N ARG A 182 22.71 20.52 -8.63
CA ARG A 182 21.56 21.47 -8.70
C ARG A 182 20.30 20.88 -9.35
N GLU A 183 20.47 19.86 -10.19
CA GLU A 183 19.40 19.08 -10.82
C GLU A 183 18.55 18.25 -9.82
N LEU A 184 18.92 18.23 -8.54
CA LEU A 184 18.42 17.32 -7.51
C LEU A 184 17.85 17.95 -6.25
N ALA A 185 17.78 19.29 -6.22
CA ALA A 185 17.19 20.02 -5.11
C ALA A 185 15.75 19.56 -4.79
N GLY A 186 14.98 19.11 -5.79
CA GLY A 186 13.61 18.62 -5.60
C GLY A 186 13.47 17.26 -4.92
N ILE A 187 14.53 16.43 -4.85
CA ILE A 187 14.49 15.11 -4.18
C ILE A 187 14.83 15.25 -2.69
N ALA A 188 15.54 16.31 -2.29
CA ALA A 188 15.84 16.59 -0.88
C ALA A 188 14.55 16.71 -0.03
N ASP A 189 13.46 17.23 -0.60
CA ASP A 189 12.14 17.32 0.04
C ASP A 189 11.50 15.93 0.27
N VAL A 190 11.78 14.96 -0.59
CA VAL A 190 11.27 13.57 -0.47
C VAL A 190 12.02 12.79 0.61
N ILE A 191 13.32 13.05 0.79
CA ILE A 191 14.16 12.43 1.84
C ILE A 191 14.02 13.18 3.18
N GLY A 192 13.52 14.42 3.15
CA GLY A 192 13.38 15.33 4.29
C GLY A 192 12.02 15.35 4.98
N GLY A 193 11.13 14.38 4.71
CA GLY A 193 9.81 14.31 5.32
C GLY A 193 9.82 14.40 6.86
N ALA A 194 9.29 15.51 7.38
CA ALA A 194 8.86 15.75 8.75
C ALA A 194 9.89 15.54 9.87
N VAL A 195 10.78 16.52 10.06
CA VAL A 195 11.26 16.86 11.41
C VAL A 195 11.25 18.37 11.50
N ASP A 196 10.13 18.90 12.03
CA ASP A 196 10.04 20.09 12.90
C ASP A 196 8.55 20.40 13.13
N ALA A 197 7.99 19.72 14.13
CA ALA A 197 6.93 20.20 15.01
C ALA A 197 7.39 19.94 16.45
#